data_AF-A0A2D7HFS9-F1
#
_entry.id   AF-A0A2D7HFS9-F1
#
_cell.length_a   1.000
_cell.length_b   1.000
_cell.length_c   1.000
_cell.angle_alpha   90.00
_cell.angle_beta   90.00
_cell.angle_gamma   90.00
#
_symmetry.space_group_name_H-M   'P 1'
#
loop_
_entity.id
_entity.type
_entity.pdbx_description
1 polymer ?
#
loop_
_entity_poly.entity_id
_entity_poly.type
_entity_poly.pdbx_seq_one_letter_code
_entity_poly.pdbx_strand_id
1 'polypeptide(L)'
;MSMFDDRCLDSNGQPETLQNVDYSKWFIRLLSWDGVVPLMMLSLPMLVRRFGPPNNDVFLVPAVVGALIFGILFRFSFGMRHIRLNHCSERMKLIQRVGLWTMIALLVLVETVMCVIPPARLKQEDVFFLAFVGAIYLIVMACVLYPGRRVFDDADA
;
A
#
# COMPACT_ATOMS: atom_id res chain seq x y z
N MET A 1 -20.82 -43.26 6.70
CA MET A 1 -21.15 -41.84 6.94
C MET A 1 -20.17 -41.04 6.13
N SER A 2 -20.63 -40.57 4.98
CA SER A 2 -19.79 -40.15 3.87
C SER A 2 -19.29 -38.73 4.13
N MET A 3 -18.00 -38.63 4.42
CA MET A 3 -17.20 -37.43 4.63
C MET A 3 -17.01 -36.67 3.30
N PHE A 4 -18.09 -36.45 2.57
CA PHE A 4 -18.09 -35.70 1.31
C PHE A 4 -18.10 -34.21 1.63
N ASP A 5 -16.91 -33.63 1.53
CA ASP A 5 -16.71 -32.46 0.69
C ASP A 5 -17.61 -31.26 1.01
N ASP A 6 -17.36 -30.65 2.18
CA ASP A 6 -17.58 -29.21 2.38
C ASP A 6 -16.63 -28.41 1.48
N ARG A 7 -16.71 -28.59 0.15
CA ARG A 7 -16.10 -27.66 -0.79
C ARG A 7 -16.86 -26.36 -0.62
N CYS A 8 -16.19 -25.34 -0.09
CA CYS A 8 -16.72 -23.99 -0.02
C CYS A 8 -17.18 -23.58 -1.43
N LEU A 9 -18.48 -23.67 -1.66
CA LEU A 9 -19.11 -23.11 -2.83
C LEU A 9 -19.14 -21.59 -2.64
N ASP A 10 -18.88 -20.86 -3.72
CA ASP A 10 -19.17 -19.42 -3.80
C ASP A 10 -20.64 -19.15 -3.39
N SER A 11 -20.96 -17.93 -2.96
CA SER A 11 -22.35 -17.39 -2.93
C SER A 11 -23.24 -17.77 -4.13
N ASN A 12 -22.65 -18.11 -5.27
CA ASN A 12 -23.33 -18.58 -6.49
C ASN A 12 -23.42 -20.11 -6.63
N GLY A 13 -23.04 -20.90 -5.62
CA GLY A 13 -23.13 -22.36 -5.65
C GLY A 13 -22.14 -23.04 -6.61
N GLN A 14 -21.11 -22.33 -7.07
CA GLN A 14 -20.08 -22.89 -7.95
C GLN A 14 -18.87 -23.39 -7.15
N PRO A 15 -18.26 -24.53 -7.56
CA PRO A 15 -17.00 -24.97 -6.98
C PRO A 15 -15.96 -23.88 -7.20
N GLU A 16 -15.22 -23.54 -6.13
CA GLU A 16 -14.19 -22.48 -6.06
C GLU A 16 -12.95 -22.74 -6.98
N THR A 17 -13.11 -23.54 -8.03
CA THR A 17 -12.04 -24.27 -8.70
C THR A 17 -11.20 -23.45 -9.66
N LEU A 18 -11.62 -22.25 -10.09
CA LEU A 18 -10.81 -21.37 -10.95
C LEU A 18 -11.18 -19.89 -10.72
N GLN A 19 -10.89 -19.36 -9.53
CA GLN A 19 -10.96 -17.91 -9.33
C GLN A 19 -9.75 -17.27 -10.01
N ASN A 20 -9.90 -16.88 -11.28
CA ASN A 20 -8.91 -16.08 -12.00
C ASN A 20 -8.67 -14.78 -11.23
N VAL A 21 -7.44 -14.58 -10.76
CA VAL A 21 -7.06 -13.33 -10.11
C VAL A 21 -6.94 -12.27 -11.20
N ASP A 22 -7.83 -11.29 -11.19
CA ASP A 22 -7.72 -10.10 -12.05
C ASP A 22 -6.51 -9.26 -11.62
N TYR A 23 -5.33 -9.57 -12.18
CA TYR A 23 -4.08 -8.87 -11.88
C TYR A 23 -4.17 -7.36 -12.17
N SER A 24 -4.94 -6.96 -13.18
CA SER A 24 -5.19 -5.55 -13.50
C SER A 24 -5.93 -4.84 -12.37
N LYS A 25 -7.01 -5.44 -11.86
CA LYS A 25 -7.80 -4.90 -10.75
C LYS A 25 -7.00 -4.86 -9.45
N TRP A 26 -6.17 -5.88 -9.22
CA TRP A 26 -5.21 -5.91 -8.12
C TRP A 26 -4.21 -4.75 -8.21
N PHE A 27 -3.56 -4.59 -9.37
CA PHE A 27 -2.53 -3.57 -9.58
C PHE A 27 -3.11 -2.16 -9.53
N ILE A 28 -4.28 -1.92 -10.12
CA ILE A 28 -4.99 -0.63 -10.01
C ILE A 28 -5.33 -0.33 -8.56
N ARG A 29 -5.77 -1.34 -7.79
CA ARG A 29 -6.03 -1.18 -6.36
C ARG A 29 -4.72 -0.80 -5.64
N LEU A 30 -3.63 -1.54 -5.84
CA LEU A 30 -2.31 -1.23 -5.29
C LEU A 30 -1.88 0.21 -5.60
N LEU A 31 -1.96 0.60 -6.88
CA LEU A 31 -1.56 1.92 -7.34
C LEU A 31 -2.44 3.04 -6.78
N SER A 32 -3.74 2.81 -6.65
CA SER A 32 -4.68 3.83 -6.19
C SER A 32 -4.54 4.12 -4.69
N TRP A 33 -4.35 3.12 -3.83
CA TRP A 33 -4.17 3.41 -2.41
C TRP A 33 -2.71 3.77 -2.06
N ASP A 34 -1.71 3.20 -2.75
CA ASP A 34 -0.31 3.41 -2.39
C ASP A 34 0.35 4.57 -3.17
N GLY A 35 -0.15 4.88 -4.38
CA GLY A 35 0.33 6.02 -5.19
C GLY A 35 -0.36 7.35 -4.87
N VAL A 36 -1.63 7.34 -4.45
CA VAL A 36 -2.37 8.58 -4.16
C VAL A 36 -1.98 9.16 -2.80
N VAL A 37 -1.80 8.33 -1.77
CA VAL A 37 -1.52 8.82 -0.41
C VAL A 37 -0.23 9.64 -0.33
N PRO A 38 0.91 9.24 -0.93
CA PRO A 38 2.12 10.06 -0.93
C PRO A 38 1.91 11.41 -1.63
N LEU A 39 1.15 11.45 -2.73
CA LEU A 39 0.84 12.69 -3.45
C LEU A 39 -0.05 13.61 -2.59
N MET A 40 -1.03 13.04 -1.90
CA MET A 40 -1.86 13.78 -0.94
C MET A 40 -1.01 14.34 0.21
N MET A 41 -0.06 13.56 0.74
CA MET A 41 0.86 14.04 1.78
C MET A 41 1.77 15.16 1.31
N LEU A 42 2.29 15.05 0.08
CA LEU A 42 3.16 16.07 -0.51
C LEU A 42 2.41 17.39 -0.77
N SER A 43 1.15 17.30 -1.20
CA SER A 43 0.33 18.48 -1.47
C SER A 43 -0.18 19.19 -0.21
N LEU A 44 -0.36 18.46 0.90
CA LEU A 44 -0.89 19.01 2.15
C LEU A 44 -0.12 20.23 2.69
N PRO A 45 1.22 20.21 2.90
CA PRO A 45 1.94 21.38 3.39
C PRO A 45 1.88 22.56 2.41
N MET A 46 1.80 22.29 1.10
CA MET A 46 1.61 23.34 0.08
C MET A 46 0.23 23.98 0.22
N LEU A 47 -0.82 23.17 0.39
CA LEU A 47 -2.19 23.66 0.58
C LEU A 47 -2.32 24.47 1.87
N VAL A 48 -1.80 23.98 3.00
CA VAL A 48 -1.86 24.69 4.28
C VAL A 48 -1.14 26.04 4.23
N ARG A 49 0.02 26.10 3.56
CA ARG A 49 0.75 27.36 3.38
C ARG A 49 0.08 28.30 2.39
N ARG A 50 -0.61 27.77 1.38
CA ARG A 50 -1.27 28.59 0.35
C ARG A 50 -2.58 29.19 0.84
N PHE A 51 -3.36 28.44 1.62
CA PHE A 51 -4.72 28.81 2.00
C PHE A 51 -4.88 29.28 3.45
N GLY A 52 -3.90 29.02 4.32
CA GLY A 52 -4.02 29.46 5.70
C GLY A 52 -3.50 30.89 5.94
N PRO A 53 -3.71 31.43 7.16
CA PRO A 53 -3.16 32.72 7.63
C PRO A 53 -1.62 32.91 7.50
N PRO A 54 -1.10 34.14 7.55
CA PRO A 54 0.34 34.35 7.78
C PRO A 54 0.74 33.85 9.19
N ASN A 55 1.88 33.16 9.32
CA ASN A 55 2.38 32.48 10.54
C ASN A 55 1.57 31.26 11.03
N ASN A 56 1.24 30.34 10.13
CA ASN A 56 0.47 29.12 10.44
C ASN A 56 1.24 27.94 11.01
N ASP A 57 2.41 28.13 11.61
CA ASP A 57 3.18 26.99 12.10
C ASP A 57 2.38 26.15 13.11
N VAL A 58 1.48 26.80 13.86
CA VAL A 58 0.52 26.17 14.79
C VAL A 58 -0.46 25.21 14.09
N PHE A 59 -0.83 25.47 12.84
CA PHE A 59 -1.74 24.60 12.06
C PHE A 59 -1.00 23.65 11.13
N LEU A 60 0.18 24.05 10.63
CA LEU A 60 0.99 23.27 9.71
C LEU A 60 1.52 22.00 10.37
N VAL A 61 2.09 22.12 11.57
CA VAL A 61 2.67 20.98 12.30
C VAL A 61 1.63 19.89 12.59
N PRO A 62 0.47 20.18 13.22
CA PRO A 62 -0.53 19.14 13.47
C PRO A 62 -1.16 18.59 12.19
N ALA A 63 -1.31 19.39 11.13
CA ALA A 63 -1.81 18.91 9.85
C ALA A 63 -0.85 17.87 9.23
N VAL A 64 0.45 18.18 9.19
CA VAL A 64 1.48 17.28 8.66
C VAL A 64 1.61 16.02 9.51
N VAL A 65 1.69 16.16 10.83
CA VAL A 65 1.78 15.00 11.75
C VAL A 65 0.52 14.14 11.66
N GLY A 66 -0.66 14.76 11.66
CA GLY A 66 -1.95 14.07 11.53
C GLY A 66 -2.05 13.32 10.21
N ALA A 67 -1.61 13.93 9.10
CA ALA A 67 -1.55 13.27 7.81
C ALA A 67 -0.61 12.06 7.85
N LEU A 68 0.63 12.19 8.35
CA LEU A 68 1.59 11.08 8.49
C LEU A 68 0.98 9.91 9.25
N ILE A 69 0.39 10.17 10.43
CA ILE A 69 -0.27 9.13 11.24
C ILE A 69 -1.41 8.48 10.44
N PHE A 70 -2.26 9.28 9.80
CA PHE A 70 -3.37 8.77 9.00
C PHE A 70 -2.89 7.90 7.84
N GLY A 71 -1.86 8.32 7.10
CA GLY A 71 -1.31 7.53 5.99
C GLY A 71 -0.68 6.23 6.44
N ILE A 72 0.02 6.22 7.59
CA ILE A 72 0.55 4.98 8.17
C ILE A 72 -0.59 4.01 8.48
N LEU A 73 -1.61 4.47 9.22
CA LEU A 73 -2.76 3.65 9.61
C LEU A 73 -3.54 3.14 8.39
N PHE A 74 -3.72 4.00 7.39
CA PHE A 74 -4.40 3.65 6.15
C PHE A 74 -3.63 2.57 5.39
N ARG A 75 -2.33 2.77 5.10
CA ARG A 75 -1.49 1.78 4.41
C ARG A 75 -1.39 0.47 5.16
N PHE A 76 -1.25 0.52 6.49
CA PHE A 76 -1.23 -0.67 7.32
C PHE A 76 -2.56 -1.44 7.25
N SER A 77 -3.69 -0.74 7.39
CA SER A 77 -5.02 -1.36 7.38
C SER A 77 -5.33 -2.02 6.03
N PHE A 78 -5.05 -1.32 4.93
CA PHE A 78 -5.27 -1.84 3.58
C PHE A 78 -4.27 -2.94 3.22
N GLY A 79 -2.99 -2.79 3.56
CA GLY A 79 -1.96 -3.81 3.36
C GLY A 79 -2.26 -5.09 4.14
N MET A 80 -2.64 -4.98 5.42
CA MET A 80 -3.04 -6.14 6.22
C MET A 80 -4.30 -6.82 5.71
N ARG A 81 -5.30 -6.03 5.26
CA ARG A 81 -6.49 -6.59 4.61
C ARG A 81 -6.10 -7.35 3.34
N HIS A 82 -5.16 -6.82 2.56
CA HIS A 82 -4.66 -7.48 1.36
C HIS A 82 -3.95 -8.81 1.68
N ILE A 83 -3.05 -8.82 2.67
CA ILE A 83 -2.33 -10.02 3.10
C ILE A 83 -3.28 -11.08 3.66
N ARG A 84 -4.34 -10.67 4.37
CA ARG A 84 -5.35 -11.59 4.90
C ARG A 84 -6.15 -12.28 3.80
N LEU A 85 -6.45 -11.56 2.73
CA LEU A 85 -7.20 -12.07 1.57
C LEU A 85 -6.31 -12.84 0.58
N ASN A 86 -4.98 -12.77 0.73
CA ASN A 86 -4.04 -13.52 -0.11
C ASN A 86 -4.06 -15.02 0.25
N HIS A 87 -4.12 -15.86 -0.77
CA HIS A 87 -4.08 -17.33 -0.67
C HIS A 87 -2.66 -17.90 -0.46
N CYS A 88 -1.71 -17.06 -0.03
CA CYS A 88 -0.34 -17.48 0.20
C CYS A 88 -0.22 -18.36 1.46
N SER A 89 0.82 -19.20 1.54
CA SER A 89 1.16 -19.93 2.76
C SER A 89 1.43 -19.00 3.95
N GLU A 90 1.25 -19.48 5.18
CA GLU A 90 1.47 -18.65 6.39
C GLU A 90 2.90 -18.10 6.49
N ARG A 91 3.90 -18.87 6.02
CA ARG A 91 5.29 -18.41 5.92
C ARG A 91 5.44 -17.23 4.97
N MET A 92 4.79 -17.30 3.80
CA MET A 92 4.81 -16.20 2.84
C MET A 92 4.06 -14.98 3.37
N LYS A 93 2.90 -15.17 4.03
CA LYS A 93 2.18 -14.06 4.70
C LYS A 93 3.04 -13.36 5.75
N LEU A 94 3.89 -14.08 6.49
CA LEU A 94 4.82 -13.46 7.44
C LEU A 94 5.82 -12.54 6.71
N ILE A 95 6.40 -13.01 5.61
CA ILE A 95 7.31 -12.21 4.77
C ILE A 95 6.58 -10.98 4.22
N GLN A 96 5.32 -11.13 3.77
CA GLN A 96 4.51 -10.00 3.31
C GLN A 96 4.26 -8.97 4.40
N ARG A 97 4.02 -9.40 5.65
CA ARG A 97 3.84 -8.50 6.79
C ARG A 97 5.13 -7.75 7.13
N VAL A 98 6.27 -8.43 7.16
CA VAL A 98 7.57 -7.80 7.41
C VAL A 98 7.88 -6.80 6.29
N GLY A 99 7.70 -7.20 5.04
CA GLY A 99 7.88 -6.32 3.88
C GLY A 99 6.99 -5.08 3.94
N LEU A 100 5.69 -5.24 4.26
CA LEU A 100 4.77 -4.12 4.45
C LEU A 100 5.28 -3.14 5.53
N TRP A 101 5.73 -3.63 6.68
CA TRP A 101 6.30 -2.79 7.74
C TRP A 101 7.56 -2.06 7.29
N THR A 102 8.50 -2.76 6.66
CA THR A 102 9.74 -2.16 6.14
C THR A 102 9.44 -1.05 5.14
N MET A 103 8.48 -1.28 4.24
CA MET A 103 8.15 -0.33 3.18
C MET A 103 7.38 0.88 3.71
N ILE A 104 6.47 0.69 4.68
CA ILE A 104 5.84 1.80 5.40
C ILE A 104 6.90 2.64 6.13
N ALA A 105 7.85 2.01 6.83
CA ALA A 105 8.91 2.74 7.54
C ALA A 105 9.80 3.55 6.59
N LEU A 106 10.19 2.96 5.45
CA LEU A 106 10.96 3.64 4.41
C LEU A 106 10.18 4.83 3.84
N LEU A 107 8.89 4.66 3.58
CA LEU A 107 8.07 5.71 2.99
C LEU A 107 7.82 6.87 3.97
N VAL A 108 7.62 6.57 5.26
CA VAL A 108 7.53 7.58 6.32
C VAL A 108 8.85 8.36 6.45
N LEU A 109 10.00 7.69 6.32
CA LEU A 109 11.30 8.37 6.33
C LEU A 109 11.39 9.37 5.18
N VAL A 110 11.01 8.96 3.97
CA VAL A 110 10.98 9.83 2.79
C VAL A 110 10.00 10.98 2.97
N GLU A 111 8.76 10.72 3.41
CA GLU A 111 7.74 11.75 3.67
C GLU A 111 8.22 12.76 4.74
N THR A 112 8.90 12.28 5.79
CA THR A 112 9.46 13.14 6.86
C THR A 112 10.55 14.04 6.32
N VAL A 113 11.50 13.50 5.55
CA VAL A 113 12.57 14.29 4.91
C VAL A 113 11.97 15.35 3.99
N MET A 114 10.96 14.99 3.20
CA MET A 114 10.25 15.91 2.31
C MET A 114 9.52 17.03 3.06
N CYS A 115 8.96 16.74 4.24
CA CYS A 115 8.30 17.75 5.07
C CYS A 115 9.28 18.76 5.68
N VAL A 116 10.53 18.33 5.94
CA VAL A 116 11.58 19.21 6.49
C VAL A 116 12.18 20.12 5.40
N ILE A 117 12.20 19.68 4.14
CA ILE A 117 12.72 20.48 3.02
C ILE A 117 11.72 21.60 2.69
N PRO A 118 12.14 22.89 2.71
CA PRO A 118 11.25 23.98 2.36
C PRO A 118 10.86 23.90 0.87
N PRO A 119 9.58 24.11 0.52
CA PRO A 119 9.06 23.96 -0.84
C PRO A 119 9.68 24.97 -1.82
N ALA A 120 10.20 26.09 -1.33
CA ALA A 120 10.94 27.06 -2.15
C ALA A 120 12.29 26.54 -2.66
N ARG A 121 12.74 25.35 -2.22
CA ARG A 121 13.99 24.71 -2.63
C ARG A 121 13.81 23.43 -3.44
N LEU A 122 12.59 23.02 -3.74
CA LEU A 122 12.33 21.81 -4.54
C LEU A 122 12.83 22.05 -5.97
N LYS A 123 13.98 21.48 -6.31
CA LYS A 123 14.54 21.50 -7.66
C LYS A 123 13.91 20.39 -8.50
N GLN A 124 14.02 20.52 -9.81
CA GLN A 124 13.59 19.47 -10.74
C GLN A 124 14.31 18.13 -10.47
N GLU A 125 15.57 18.20 -10.03
CA GLU A 125 16.37 17.04 -9.60
C GLU A 125 15.75 16.29 -8.41
N ASP A 126 15.21 17.02 -7.43
CA ASP A 126 14.56 16.43 -6.25
C ASP A 126 13.26 15.70 -6.64
N VAL A 127 12.52 16.27 -7.61
CA VAL A 127 11.31 15.63 -8.15
C VAL A 127 11.65 14.35 -8.89
N PHE A 128 12.71 14.35 -9.70
CA PHE A 128 13.20 13.13 -10.38
C PHE A 128 13.66 12.07 -9.38
N PHE A 129 14.41 12.46 -8.35
CA PHE A 129 14.82 11.56 -7.28
C PHE A 129 13.61 10.95 -6.57
N LEU A 130 12.61 11.77 -6.22
CA LEU A 130 11.38 11.30 -5.57
C LEU A 130 10.59 10.35 -6.46
N ALA A 131 10.45 10.68 -7.75
CA ALA A 131 9.78 9.82 -8.72
C ALA A 131 10.50 8.48 -8.89
N PHE A 132 11.84 8.49 -8.92
CA PHE A 132 12.66 7.30 -9.01
C PHE A 132 12.54 6.41 -7.77
N VAL A 133 12.67 6.98 -6.57
CA VAL A 133 12.49 6.26 -5.30
C VAL A 133 11.07 5.73 -5.18
N GLY A 134 10.07 6.51 -5.57
CA GLY A 134 8.67 6.10 -5.62
C GLY A 134 8.41 4.93 -6.57
N ALA A 135 9.05 4.94 -7.75
CA ALA A 135 8.94 3.84 -8.71
C ALA A 135 9.57 2.55 -8.15
N ILE A 136 10.77 2.63 -7.55
CA ILE A 136 11.41 1.49 -6.89
C ILE A 136 10.51 0.95 -5.77
N TYR A 137 9.98 1.85 -4.94
CA TYR A 137 9.07 1.49 -3.86
C TYR A 137 7.85 0.71 -4.39
N LEU A 138 7.19 1.22 -5.44
CA LEU A 138 6.01 0.57 -6.02
C LEU A 138 6.34 -0.80 -6.62
N ILE A 139 7.50 -0.94 -7.28
CA ILE A 139 7.95 -2.23 -7.83
C ILE A 139 8.16 -3.24 -6.70
N VAL A 140 8.88 -2.85 -5.65
CA VAL A 140 9.14 -3.73 -4.52
C VAL A 140 7.84 -4.08 -3.80
N MET A 141 6.92 -3.12 -3.59
CA MET A 141 5.61 -3.41 -2.99
C MET A 141 4.76 -4.32 -3.86
N ALA A 142 4.78 -4.17 -5.18
CA ALA A 142 4.10 -5.07 -6.10
C ALA A 142 4.65 -6.50 -5.99
N CYS A 143 5.98 -6.66 -5.87
CA CYS A 143 6.61 -7.96 -5.67
C CYS A 143 6.24 -8.57 -4.30
N VAL A 144 6.28 -7.78 -3.23
CA VAL A 144 5.96 -8.24 -1.87
C VAL A 144 4.49 -8.64 -1.76
N LEU A 145 3.57 -7.82 -2.26
CA LEU A 145 2.13 -8.04 -2.17
C LEU A 145 1.56 -8.90 -3.30
N TYR A 146 2.43 -9.54 -4.08
CA TYR A 146 2.02 -10.40 -5.19
C TYR A 146 0.97 -11.42 -4.73
N PRO A 147 -0.19 -11.50 -5.40
CA PRO A 147 -1.20 -12.49 -5.07
C PRO A 147 -0.68 -13.87 -5.48
N GLY A 148 -0.50 -14.76 -4.51
CA GLY A 148 -0.15 -16.15 -4.79
C GLY A 148 -1.18 -16.81 -5.69
N ARG A 149 -0.72 -17.64 -6.64
CA ARG A 149 -1.61 -18.45 -7.48
C ARG A 149 -2.08 -19.67 -6.68
N ARG A 150 -3.37 -20.03 -6.82
CA ARG A 150 -3.85 -21.35 -6.39
C ARG A 150 -3.25 -22.38 -7.35
N VAL A 151 -2.29 -23.17 -6.89
CA VAL A 151 -1.87 -24.40 -7.57
C VAL A 151 -2.57 -25.51 -6.80
N PHE A 152 -3.61 -26.10 -7.39
CA PHE A 152 -4.07 -27.40 -6.92
C PHE A 152 -3.04 -28.41 -7.42
N ASP A 153 -2.31 -29.05 -6.51
CA ASP A 153 -1.58 -30.26 -6.83
C ASP A 153 -2.63 -31.33 -7.14
N ASP A 154 -2.78 -31.68 -8.41
CA ASP A 154 -3.54 -32.86 -8.88
C ASP A 154 -2.78 -34.17 -8.54
N ALA A 155 -2.15 -34.25 -7.35
CA ALA A 155 -1.31 -35.37 -6.93
C ALA A 155 -2.08 -36.46 -6.16
N ASP A 156 -3.37 -36.29 -5.91
CA ASP A 156 -4.22 -37.24 -5.17
C ASP A 156 -5.43 -37.75 -6.00
N ALA A 157 -5.30 -37.85 -7.33
CA ALA A 157 -6.27 -38.53 -8.22
C ALA A 157 -5.81 -39.92 -8.62
#